data_AF-A0A3A9FZC6-F1
#
_entry.id   AF-A0A3A9FZC6-F1
#
_cell.length_a   1.000
_cell.length_b   1.000
_cell.length_c   1.000
_cell.angle_alpha   90.00
_cell.angle_beta   90.00
_cell.angle_gamma   90.00
#
_symmetry.space_group_name_H-M   'P 1'
#
loop_
_entity.id
_entity.type
_entity.pdbx_description
1 polymer ?
#
loop_
_entity_poly.entity_id
_entity_poly.type
_entity_poly.pdbx_seq_one_letter_code
_entity_poly.pdbx_strand_id
1 'polypeptide(L)'
;MIGEKFSSHAPFIIEKSCCKQRKNLHKVCCDDKIQVYFCFKEDWIMPLLISNAILHSIGSREETTLFSNAELDMDSEICFEFVSKHVRRLLHNPGAKEATFSEGSAVYDKIKQYQKGELRFKEMSIQLCRSLAKIMWENEDIPSADFLITAFSNRNQDYLAMIKVNYGECFTHHITETENGAEAQIIKNTMVLPVTASKVDEACLIPYDPMVLHILEKPHMVGNEETLYFSKIFLECETEISKKEAAEKIMEIAEEVNTKHFSRNLEMEARLKCALIEETIDDGEEETLVLDNVAQRVFEENEEARSEFIGMAQQSGLPPILKLDKPFVQREFKIQRFKADNGIELKCPSELFQNPDAISITNHSDGTVTIILKNLRRVDLI
;
A
#
# COMPACT_ATOMS: atom_id res chain seq x y z
N MET A 1 -43.72 21.35 -2.26
CA MET A 1 -44.25 20.22 -3.03
C MET A 1 -43.37 20.02 -4.25
N ILE A 2 -42.70 18.86 -4.33
CA ILE A 2 -42.22 18.16 -5.54
C ILE A 2 -41.29 19.01 -6.45
N GLY A 3 -39.96 18.85 -6.49
CA GLY A 3 -39.19 17.61 -6.58
C GLY A 3 -38.98 17.26 -8.05
N GLU A 4 -37.82 17.60 -8.64
CA GLU A 4 -37.35 16.91 -9.85
C GLU A 4 -35.83 17.05 -10.05
N LYS A 5 -35.20 15.89 -10.26
CA LYS A 5 -33.77 15.64 -10.44
C LYS A 5 -33.36 16.06 -11.85
N PHE A 6 -32.25 16.80 -11.98
CA PHE A 6 -31.54 16.88 -13.25
C PHE A 6 -30.46 15.80 -13.29
N SER A 7 -30.69 14.76 -14.10
CA SER A 7 -29.64 13.93 -14.66
C SER A 7 -29.33 14.45 -16.07
N SER A 8 -28.07 14.77 -16.35
CA SER A 8 -27.62 15.05 -17.71
C SER A 8 -26.37 14.23 -17.99
N HIS A 9 -26.58 12.99 -18.43
CA HIS A 9 -25.57 12.22 -19.16
C HIS A 9 -25.68 12.61 -20.63
N ALA A 10 -24.67 13.33 -21.16
CA ALA A 10 -24.52 13.51 -22.60
C ALA A 10 -23.77 12.29 -23.17
N PRO A 11 -24.29 11.59 -24.20
CA PRO A 11 -23.59 10.46 -24.81
C PRO A 11 -22.55 10.94 -25.83
N PHE A 12 -21.28 10.63 -25.60
CA PHE A 12 -20.24 10.64 -26.65
C PHE A 12 -20.28 9.33 -27.44
N ILE A 13 -20.32 9.42 -28.76
CA ILE A 13 -20.25 8.28 -29.68
C ILE A 13 -18.77 7.97 -29.94
N ILE A 14 -18.30 6.76 -29.58
CA ILE A 14 -16.96 6.26 -29.92
C ILE A 14 -17.10 5.16 -30.98
N GLU A 15 -16.34 5.26 -32.06
CA GLU A 15 -16.27 4.26 -33.13
C GLU A 15 -15.75 2.90 -32.63
N LYS A 16 -16.28 1.81 -33.21
CA LYS A 16 -16.19 0.41 -32.77
C LYS A 16 -14.78 -0.22 -32.70
N SER A 17 -13.69 0.50 -32.91
CA SER A 17 -12.33 -0.09 -32.99
C SER A 17 -11.56 -0.15 -31.67
N CYS A 18 -12.00 0.51 -30.59
CA CYS A 18 -11.19 0.66 -29.36
C CYS A 18 -11.58 -0.28 -28.19
N CYS A 19 -12.35 -1.35 -28.42
CA CYS A 19 -13.00 -2.11 -27.34
C CYS A 19 -12.24 -3.35 -26.83
N LYS A 20 -10.91 -3.46 -27.02
CA LYS A 20 -10.15 -4.68 -26.67
C LYS A 20 -9.21 -4.61 -25.46
N GLN A 21 -9.15 -3.50 -24.72
CA GLN A 21 -8.33 -3.42 -23.51
C GLN A 21 -9.00 -2.61 -22.41
N ARG A 22 -9.83 -3.24 -21.57
CA ARG A 22 -10.15 -2.82 -20.18
C ARG A 22 -11.04 -3.87 -19.52
N LYS A 23 -10.62 -4.37 -18.35
CA LYS A 23 -11.21 -5.54 -17.65
C LYS A 23 -12.45 -5.25 -16.77
N ASN A 24 -13.06 -4.07 -16.83
CA ASN A 24 -14.23 -3.72 -16.00
C ASN A 24 -15.34 -3.06 -16.83
N LEU A 25 -16.03 -3.83 -17.67
CA LEU A 25 -17.24 -3.38 -18.38
C LEU A 25 -18.38 -4.33 -18.04
N HIS A 26 -19.39 -3.85 -17.31
CA HIS A 26 -20.67 -4.56 -17.20
C HIS A 26 -21.50 -4.28 -18.46
N LYS A 27 -21.73 -5.32 -19.25
CA LYS A 27 -22.65 -5.30 -20.39
C LYS A 27 -24.07 -5.53 -19.88
N VAL A 28 -24.97 -4.57 -20.10
CA VAL A 28 -26.42 -4.80 -20.02
C VAL A 28 -26.96 -4.70 -21.44
N CYS A 29 -27.51 -5.81 -21.97
CA CYS A 29 -28.23 -5.81 -23.24
C CYS A 29 -29.66 -5.33 -23.01
N CYS A 30 -29.99 -4.14 -23.50
CA CYS A 30 -31.35 -3.77 -23.89
C CYS A 30 -31.30 -3.30 -25.35
N ASP A 31 -32.38 -3.57 -26.08
CA ASP A 31 -32.49 -3.48 -27.54
C ASP A 31 -31.93 -2.17 -28.16
N ASP A 32 -31.15 -2.37 -29.22
CA ASP A 32 -30.66 -1.42 -30.24
C ASP A 32 -29.93 -0.12 -29.85
N LYS A 33 -29.54 0.10 -28.58
CA LYS A 33 -28.54 1.13 -28.23
C LYS A 33 -27.59 0.66 -27.12
N ILE A 34 -26.32 0.45 -27.45
CA ILE A 34 -25.28 0.18 -26.45
C ILE A 34 -25.02 1.48 -25.66
N GLN A 35 -25.61 1.59 -24.47
CA GLN A 35 -25.18 2.56 -23.47
C GLN A 35 -24.06 1.92 -22.63
N VAL A 36 -22.85 2.44 -22.78
CA VAL A 36 -21.73 2.09 -21.89
C VAL A 36 -21.84 2.96 -20.64
N TYR A 37 -22.24 2.37 -19.53
CA TYR A 37 -22.18 3.02 -18.22
C TYR A 37 -20.77 2.80 -17.67
N PHE A 38 -20.01 3.89 -17.53
CA PHE A 38 -18.79 3.87 -16.73
C PHE A 38 -19.19 3.93 -15.26
N CYS A 39 -19.08 2.80 -14.56
CA CYS A 39 -19.10 2.79 -13.11
C CYS A 39 -17.73 3.29 -12.64
N PHE A 40 -17.61 4.61 -12.45
CA PHE A 40 -16.46 5.16 -11.74
C PHE A 40 -16.64 4.81 -10.27
N LYS A 41 -15.68 4.07 -9.68
CA LYS A 41 -15.56 4.01 -8.21
C LYS A 41 -15.46 5.45 -7.72
N GLU A 42 -16.23 5.81 -6.71
CA GLU A 42 -16.33 7.18 -6.16
C GLU A 42 -14.96 7.78 -5.73
N ASP A 43 -13.92 6.96 -5.57
CA ASP A 43 -12.53 7.38 -5.35
C ASP A 43 -11.89 8.19 -6.51
N TRP A 44 -12.51 8.24 -7.70
CA TRP A 44 -11.94 8.87 -8.90
C TRP A 44 -12.35 10.33 -9.15
N ILE A 45 -13.13 10.96 -8.26
CA ILE A 45 -13.70 12.30 -8.48
C ILE A 45 -13.05 13.37 -7.59
N MET A 46 -11.76 13.22 -7.24
CA MET A 46 -10.96 14.35 -6.78
C MET A 46 -9.65 14.38 -7.56
N PRO A 47 -9.34 15.47 -8.29
CA PRO A 47 -8.17 15.50 -9.15
C PRO A 47 -6.90 15.57 -8.30
N LEU A 48 -6.05 14.56 -8.43
CA LEU A 48 -4.65 14.66 -8.04
C LEU A 48 -3.99 15.72 -8.93
N LEU A 49 -3.54 16.82 -8.32
CA LEU A 49 -2.87 17.91 -9.03
C LEU A 49 -1.38 17.87 -8.70
N ILE A 50 -0.54 17.54 -9.68
CA ILE A 50 0.93 17.54 -9.49
C ILE A 50 1.43 18.93 -9.87
N SER A 51 1.94 19.69 -8.90
CA SER A 51 2.47 21.03 -9.14
C SER A 51 3.92 21.00 -9.62
N ASN A 52 4.71 20.07 -9.08
CA ASN A 52 6.12 19.93 -9.39
C ASN A 52 6.53 18.45 -9.33
N ALA A 53 7.42 18.04 -10.23
CA ALA A 53 8.03 16.72 -10.18
C ALA A 53 9.44 16.77 -10.78
N ILE A 54 10.41 16.19 -10.10
CA ILE A 54 11.79 16.10 -10.58
C ILE A 54 12.38 14.74 -10.23
N LEU A 55 13.10 14.16 -11.19
CA LEU A 55 13.74 12.87 -11.05
C LEU A 55 15.26 13.06 -11.08
N HIS A 56 15.93 12.68 -9.99
CA HIS A 56 17.38 12.64 -9.92
C HIS A 56 17.85 11.18 -10.09
N SER A 57 19.08 10.98 -10.55
CA SER A 57 19.67 9.65 -10.70
C SER A 57 20.87 9.53 -9.76
N ILE A 58 20.79 8.63 -8.78
CA ILE A 58 21.84 8.41 -7.78
C ILE A 58 22.63 7.17 -8.16
N GLY A 59 23.89 7.39 -8.52
CA GLY A 59 24.86 6.32 -8.77
C GLY A 59 25.51 5.81 -7.49
N SER A 60 26.42 4.85 -7.62
CA SER A 60 27.19 4.30 -6.50
C SER A 60 28.19 5.28 -5.90
N ARG A 61 28.52 6.36 -6.63
CA ARG A 61 29.48 7.40 -6.22
C ARG A 61 29.03 8.76 -6.72
N GLU A 62 29.73 9.81 -6.29
CA GLU A 62 29.45 11.19 -6.71
C GLU A 62 29.58 11.36 -8.22
N GLU A 63 30.59 10.75 -8.86
CA GLU A 63 30.86 10.90 -10.29
C GLU A 63 29.81 10.23 -11.18
N THR A 64 29.06 9.28 -10.63
CA THR A 64 27.99 8.55 -11.33
C THR A 64 26.60 9.05 -10.95
N THR A 65 26.50 10.10 -10.14
CA THR A 65 25.24 10.71 -9.71
C THR A 65 24.90 11.93 -10.58
N LEU A 66 23.67 11.97 -11.08
CA LEU A 66 23.16 13.05 -11.91
C LEU A 66 21.99 13.76 -11.21
N PHE A 67 22.24 15.01 -10.82
CA PHE A 67 21.18 15.90 -10.34
C PHE A 67 20.48 16.55 -11.53
N SER A 68 19.21 16.18 -11.79
CA SER A 68 18.44 16.83 -12.85
C SER A 68 18.38 18.35 -12.67
N ASN A 69 18.53 19.06 -13.78
CA ASN A 69 18.44 20.50 -13.85
C ASN A 69 17.07 21.02 -14.28
N ALA A 70 16.15 20.12 -14.64
CA ALA A 70 14.80 20.43 -15.11
C ALA A 70 13.77 19.51 -14.45
N GLU A 71 12.56 20.03 -14.26
CA GLU A 71 11.41 19.26 -13.84
C GLU A 71 10.93 18.33 -14.97
N LEU A 72 10.24 17.26 -14.59
CA LEU A 72 9.55 16.39 -15.53
C LEU A 72 8.40 17.16 -16.19
N ASP A 73 8.17 16.91 -17.47
CA ASP A 73 7.06 17.49 -18.21
C ASP A 73 5.73 16.84 -17.79
N MET A 74 4.93 17.54 -16.99
CA MET A 74 3.63 17.03 -16.52
C MET A 74 2.53 17.08 -17.58
N ASP A 75 2.76 17.74 -18.73
CA ASP A 75 1.85 17.66 -19.88
C ASP A 75 2.06 16.35 -20.67
N SER A 76 3.19 15.67 -20.48
CA SER A 76 3.44 14.33 -21.02
C SER A 76 2.63 13.27 -20.28
N GLU A 77 1.77 12.56 -21.01
CA GLU A 77 0.94 11.46 -20.49
C GLU A 77 1.78 10.40 -19.78
N ILE A 78 2.98 10.09 -20.31
CA ILE A 78 3.88 9.08 -19.74
C ILE A 78 4.43 9.54 -18.39
N CYS A 79 4.88 10.79 -18.30
CA CYS A 79 5.42 11.35 -17.06
C CYS A 79 4.32 11.48 -15.99
N PHE A 80 3.15 11.98 -16.38
CA PHE A 80 2.01 12.09 -15.48
C PHE A 80 1.54 10.71 -14.99
N GLU A 81 1.42 9.71 -15.86
CA GLU A 81 1.06 8.35 -15.47
C GLU A 81 2.08 7.78 -14.48
N PHE A 82 3.38 7.92 -14.78
CA PHE A 82 4.46 7.43 -13.92
C PHE A 82 4.38 8.05 -12.52
N VAL A 83 4.39 9.38 -12.40
CA VAL A 83 4.38 10.09 -11.10
C VAL A 83 3.08 9.81 -10.34
N SER A 84 1.92 9.94 -11.02
CA SER A 84 0.62 9.78 -10.39
C SER A 84 0.38 8.35 -9.87
N LYS A 85 0.93 7.33 -10.52
CA LYS A 85 0.85 5.93 -10.06
C LYS A 85 1.66 5.71 -8.78
N HIS A 86 2.85 6.31 -8.67
CA HIS A 86 3.69 6.23 -7.47
C HIS A 86 3.07 6.97 -6.29
N VAL A 87 2.62 8.21 -6.52
CA VAL A 87 1.95 9.03 -5.49
C VAL A 87 0.68 8.37 -4.98
N ARG A 88 -0.22 7.89 -5.86
CA ARG A 88 -1.45 7.22 -5.44
C ARG A 88 -1.18 5.95 -4.65
N ARG A 89 -0.12 5.21 -4.98
CA ARG A 89 0.25 4.02 -4.22
C ARG A 89 0.74 4.38 -2.83
N LEU A 90 1.58 5.41 -2.71
CA LEU A 90 2.12 5.87 -1.44
C LEU A 90 1.01 6.38 -0.50
N LEU A 91 0.07 7.17 -1.02
CA LEU A 91 -1.10 7.70 -0.29
C LEU A 91 -1.95 6.62 0.38
N HIS A 92 -2.02 5.41 -0.19
CA HIS A 92 -2.89 4.33 0.27
C HIS A 92 -2.09 3.08 0.68
N ASN A 93 -0.83 3.24 1.07
CA ASN A 93 0.02 2.12 1.47
C ASN A 93 -0.15 1.83 2.97
N PRO A 94 -0.81 0.73 3.37
CA PRO A 94 -0.99 0.39 4.78
C PRO A 94 0.32 0.01 5.49
N GLY A 95 1.39 -0.26 4.74
CA GLY A 95 2.72 -0.53 5.28
C GLY A 95 3.53 0.75 5.53
N ALA A 96 3.02 1.94 5.19
CA ALA A 96 3.69 3.18 5.55
C ALA A 96 3.51 3.45 7.05
N LYS A 97 4.62 3.78 7.72
CA LYS A 97 4.68 4.13 9.14
C LYS A 97 4.42 5.62 9.30
N GLU A 98 3.56 5.98 10.24
CA GLU A 98 3.47 7.38 10.68
C GLU A 98 4.78 7.77 11.39
N ALA A 99 5.21 9.01 11.23
CA ALA A 99 6.44 9.50 11.84
C ALA A 99 6.40 10.99 12.12
N THR A 100 7.25 11.42 13.06
CA THR A 100 7.47 12.84 13.38
C THR A 100 8.95 13.17 13.29
N PHE A 101 9.27 14.29 12.65
CA PHE A 101 10.65 14.78 12.60
C PHE A 101 11.21 15.03 14.00
N SER A 102 12.46 14.63 14.21
CA SER A 102 13.22 14.97 15.39
C SER A 102 13.65 16.45 15.35
N GLU A 103 13.93 17.02 16.52
CA GLU A 103 14.43 18.39 16.63
C GLU A 103 15.77 18.53 15.88
N GLY A 104 15.86 19.55 15.01
CA GLY A 104 17.06 19.81 14.22
C GLY A 104 17.17 19.04 12.89
N SER A 105 16.13 18.31 12.47
CA SER A 105 16.14 17.62 11.17
C SER A 105 16.46 18.58 10.02
N ALA A 106 17.56 18.32 9.31
CA ALA A 106 17.98 19.15 8.20
C ALA A 106 17.03 19.07 7.00
N VAL A 107 16.27 17.97 6.89
CA VAL A 107 15.21 17.79 5.87
C VAL A 107 14.02 18.67 6.20
N TYR A 108 13.57 18.66 7.46
CA TYR A 108 12.47 19.51 7.93
C TYR A 108 12.70 20.99 7.61
N ASP A 109 13.90 21.50 7.93
CA ASP A 109 14.25 22.91 7.69
C ASP A 109 14.15 23.31 6.22
N LYS A 110 14.62 22.44 5.30
CA LYS A 110 14.54 22.69 3.85
C LYS A 110 13.10 22.74 3.36
N ILE A 111 12.26 21.84 3.87
CA ILE A 111 10.83 21.83 3.51
C ILE A 111 10.15 23.08 4.05
N LYS A 112 10.47 23.52 5.28
CA LYS A 112 9.92 24.78 5.83
C LYS A 112 10.39 26.01 5.06
N GLN A 113 11.64 26.08 4.62
CA GLN A 113 12.12 27.16 3.76
C GLN A 113 11.39 27.16 2.40
N TYR A 114 11.16 25.98 1.81
CA TYR A 114 10.36 25.86 0.58
C TYR A 114 8.90 26.30 0.79
N GLN A 115 8.25 25.88 1.87
CA GLN A 115 6.88 26.32 2.21
C GLN A 115 6.77 27.84 2.42
N LYS A 116 7.82 28.49 2.90
CA LYS A 116 7.89 29.96 3.05
C LYS A 116 8.27 30.70 1.75
N GLY A 117 8.61 29.97 0.68
CA GLY A 117 9.10 30.55 -0.56
C GLY A 117 10.54 31.06 -0.51
N GLU A 118 11.29 30.74 0.55
CA GLU A 118 12.70 31.11 0.75
C GLU A 118 13.65 30.21 -0.05
N LEU A 119 13.22 28.99 -0.36
CA LEU A 119 13.95 28.00 -1.14
C LEU A 119 13.12 27.56 -2.35
N ARG A 120 13.70 27.53 -3.55
CA ARG A 120 12.96 27.07 -4.75
C ARG A 120 12.86 25.54 -4.78
N PHE A 121 11.79 25.02 -5.40
CA PHE A 121 11.56 23.56 -5.50
C PHE A 121 12.78 22.78 -6.01
N LYS A 122 13.35 23.20 -7.15
CA LYS A 122 14.56 22.59 -7.72
C LYS A 122 15.77 22.65 -6.78
N GLU A 123 15.95 23.76 -6.06
CA GLU A 123 17.09 23.93 -5.15
C GLU A 123 16.94 23.00 -3.94
N MET A 124 15.73 22.94 -3.36
CA MET A 124 15.37 21.98 -2.33
C MET A 124 15.61 20.55 -2.80
N SER A 125 15.14 20.20 -4.00
CA SER A 125 15.22 18.84 -4.51
C SER A 125 16.66 18.36 -4.68
N ILE A 126 17.54 19.22 -5.20
CA ILE A 126 18.98 18.95 -5.33
C ILE A 126 19.63 18.77 -3.95
N GLN A 127 19.31 19.63 -2.98
CA GLN A 127 19.86 19.51 -1.64
C GLN A 127 19.43 18.22 -0.94
N LEU A 128 18.15 17.86 -1.02
CA LEU A 128 17.62 16.60 -0.48
C LEU A 128 18.25 15.39 -1.16
N CYS A 129 18.34 15.40 -2.49
CA CYS A 129 18.98 14.34 -3.26
C CYS A 129 20.46 14.17 -2.88
N ARG A 130 21.19 15.27 -2.67
CA ARG A 130 22.60 15.23 -2.30
C ARG A 130 22.80 14.69 -0.88
N SER A 131 21.92 15.04 0.06
CA SER A 131 21.91 14.45 1.41
C SER A 131 21.69 12.94 1.37
N LEU A 132 20.70 12.47 0.61
CA LEU A 132 20.43 11.04 0.45
C LEU A 132 21.60 10.32 -0.24
N ALA A 133 22.10 10.88 -1.33
CA ALA A 133 23.19 10.28 -2.12
C ALA A 133 24.46 10.08 -1.30
N LYS A 134 24.82 11.03 -0.43
CA LYS A 134 25.98 10.89 0.46
C LYS A 134 25.87 9.65 1.35
N ILE A 135 24.69 9.41 1.95
CA ILE A 135 24.44 8.23 2.78
C ILE A 135 24.60 6.96 1.93
N MET A 136 24.10 6.96 0.70
CA MET A 136 24.20 5.82 -0.22
C MET A 136 25.65 5.52 -0.63
N TRP A 137 26.46 6.55 -0.91
CA TRP A 137 27.87 6.35 -1.31
C TRP A 137 28.74 5.78 -0.19
N GLU A 138 28.39 6.09 1.06
CA GLU A 138 29.09 5.59 2.24
C GLU A 138 28.68 4.15 2.61
N ASN A 139 27.60 3.63 2.02
CA ASN A 139 27.01 2.34 2.39
C ASN A 139 26.60 1.52 1.15
N GLU A 140 27.47 0.59 0.72
CA GLU A 140 27.30 -0.21 -0.51
C GLU A 140 26.06 -1.12 -0.51
N ASP A 141 25.53 -1.47 0.66
CA ASP A 141 24.31 -2.27 0.80
C ASP A 141 23.05 -1.51 0.36
N ILE A 142 23.10 -0.17 0.34
CA ILE A 142 22.02 0.67 -0.13
C ILE A 142 22.13 0.81 -1.67
N PRO A 143 21.21 0.23 -2.45
CA PRO A 143 21.37 0.16 -3.90
C PRO A 143 21.18 1.53 -4.57
N SER A 144 21.92 1.75 -5.66
CA SER A 144 21.71 2.87 -6.58
C SER A 144 20.28 2.91 -7.10
N ALA A 145 19.77 4.12 -7.31
CA ALA A 145 18.35 4.36 -7.55
C ALA A 145 18.12 5.70 -8.23
N ASP A 146 16.95 5.86 -8.83
CA ASP A 146 16.41 7.17 -9.11
C ASP A 146 15.67 7.72 -7.88
N PHE A 147 15.72 9.03 -7.69
CA PHE A 147 15.06 9.72 -6.59
C PHE A 147 14.06 10.73 -7.13
N LEU A 148 12.78 10.38 -7.05
CA LEU A 148 11.66 11.22 -7.45
C LEU A 148 11.23 12.09 -6.28
N ILE A 149 11.25 13.41 -6.49
CA ILE A 149 10.68 14.38 -5.56
C ILE A 149 9.50 15.06 -6.27
N THR A 150 8.34 15.09 -5.64
CA THR A 150 7.13 15.68 -6.22
C THR A 150 6.30 16.41 -5.19
N ALA A 151 5.82 17.61 -5.54
CA ALA A 151 4.82 18.36 -4.79
C ALA A 151 3.47 18.23 -5.50
N PHE A 152 2.41 17.97 -4.74
CA PHE A 152 1.09 17.74 -5.29
C PHE A 152 -0.01 18.02 -4.28
N SER A 153 -1.22 18.26 -4.78
CA SER A 153 -2.43 18.41 -3.99
C SER A 153 -3.35 17.21 -4.21
N ASN A 154 -3.92 16.68 -3.14
CA ASN A 154 -4.94 15.62 -3.17
C ASN A 154 -6.01 15.93 -2.11
N ARG A 155 -7.28 15.96 -2.52
CA ARG A 155 -8.43 16.24 -1.62
C ARG A 155 -8.27 17.52 -0.77
N ASN A 156 -7.78 18.62 -1.37
CA ASN A 156 -7.49 19.91 -0.72
C ASN A 156 -6.39 19.89 0.34
N GLN A 157 -5.56 18.84 0.37
CA GLN A 157 -4.35 18.77 1.17
C GLN A 157 -3.12 18.80 0.26
N ASP A 158 -2.12 19.61 0.62
CA ASP A 158 -0.84 19.67 -0.09
C ASP A 158 0.18 18.72 0.53
N TYR A 159 0.98 18.10 -0.34
CA TYR A 159 1.97 17.10 0.01
C TYR A 159 3.29 17.32 -0.71
N LEU A 160 4.37 16.86 -0.08
CA LEU A 160 5.65 16.56 -0.73
C LEU A 160 5.89 15.05 -0.62
N ALA A 161 6.18 14.38 -1.73
CA ALA A 161 6.63 13.00 -1.73
C ALA A 161 8.09 12.89 -2.20
N MET A 162 8.84 12.04 -1.52
CA MET A 162 10.21 11.64 -1.84
C MET A 162 10.21 10.12 -2.03
N ILE A 163 10.54 9.65 -3.23
CA ILE A 163 10.38 8.24 -3.60
C ILE A 163 11.70 7.76 -4.21
N LYS A 164 12.36 6.82 -3.52
CA LYS A 164 13.55 6.16 -4.02
C LYS A 164 13.15 4.92 -4.83
N VAL A 165 13.60 4.88 -6.07
CA VAL A 165 13.20 3.90 -7.07
C VAL A 165 14.44 3.13 -7.51
N ASN A 166 14.63 1.95 -6.92
CA ASN A 166 15.78 1.09 -7.22
C ASN A 166 15.76 0.66 -8.70
N TYR A 167 16.93 0.59 -9.31
CA TYR A 167 17.04 0.16 -10.70
C TYR A 167 16.62 -1.30 -10.87
N GLY A 168 15.81 -1.54 -11.89
CA GLY A 168 15.54 -2.86 -12.42
C GLY A 168 16.47 -3.21 -13.57
N GLU A 169 16.49 -4.49 -13.90
CA GLU A 169 17.12 -4.99 -15.12
C GLU A 169 16.06 -5.41 -16.13
N CYS A 170 16.26 -5.08 -17.41
CA CYS A 170 15.45 -5.59 -18.50
C CYS A 170 16.32 -6.01 -19.68
N PHE A 171 15.84 -6.98 -20.45
CA PHE A 171 16.47 -7.39 -21.70
C PHE A 171 15.65 -6.83 -22.86
N THR A 172 16.31 -6.15 -23.79
CA THR A 172 15.73 -5.74 -25.07
C THR A 172 16.44 -6.45 -26.22
N HIS A 173 15.80 -6.49 -27.38
CA HIS A 173 16.44 -6.95 -28.62
C HIS A 173 16.82 -5.75 -29.47
N HIS A 174 18.00 -5.82 -30.10
CA HIS A 174 18.43 -4.90 -31.13
C HIS A 174 18.61 -5.70 -32.42
N ILE A 175 17.96 -5.29 -33.50
CA ILE A 175 18.06 -5.94 -34.80
C ILE A 175 19.07 -5.16 -35.63
N THR A 176 20.12 -5.84 -36.06
CA THR A 176 21.14 -5.27 -36.95
C THR A 176 21.07 -5.99 -38.30
N GLU A 177 21.04 -5.24 -39.40
CA GLU A 177 21.21 -5.82 -40.73
C GLU A 177 22.69 -6.11 -40.99
N THR A 178 23.01 -7.37 -41.27
CA THR A 178 24.36 -7.80 -41.68
C THR A 178 24.33 -8.37 -43.10
N GLU A 179 25.51 -8.71 -43.64
CA GLU A 179 25.62 -9.37 -44.95
C GLU A 179 24.90 -10.74 -45.00
N ASN A 180 24.62 -11.35 -43.84
CA ASN A 180 23.93 -12.64 -43.73
C ASN A 180 22.42 -12.50 -43.43
N GLY A 181 21.88 -11.28 -43.39
CA GLY A 181 20.47 -10.98 -43.10
C GLY A 181 20.27 -10.24 -41.77
N ALA A 182 19.02 -10.21 -41.29
CA ALA A 182 18.70 -9.56 -40.03
C ALA A 182 19.12 -10.43 -38.83
N GLU A 183 20.05 -9.94 -38.03
CA GLU A 183 20.56 -10.61 -36.83
C GLU A 183 20.02 -9.93 -35.56
N ALA A 184 19.48 -10.74 -34.63
CA ALA A 184 18.99 -10.24 -33.35
C ALA A 184 20.07 -10.33 -32.28
N GLN A 185 20.33 -9.22 -31.60
CA GLN A 185 21.23 -9.12 -30.45
C GLN A 185 20.42 -8.83 -29.18
N ILE A 186 20.79 -9.46 -28.07
CA ILE A 186 20.15 -9.22 -26.77
C ILE A 186 20.99 -8.18 -26.01
N ILE A 187 20.36 -7.07 -25.61
CA ILE A 187 20.97 -6.01 -24.81
C ILE A 187 20.36 -6.04 -23.41
N LYS A 188 21.20 -6.10 -22.38
CA LYS A 188 20.79 -6.00 -20.97
C LYS A 188 20.89 -4.54 -20.52
N ASN A 189 19.76 -3.95 -20.14
CA ASN A 189 19.69 -2.63 -19.52
C ASN A 189 19.57 -2.79 -18.00
N THR A 190 20.42 -2.13 -17.22
CA THR A 190 20.50 -2.28 -15.75
C THR A 190 20.09 -1.01 -14.97
N MET A 191 19.67 0.05 -15.67
CA MET A 191 19.20 1.32 -15.11
C MET A 191 17.75 1.57 -15.54
N VAL A 192 16.91 0.55 -15.37
CA VAL A 192 15.53 0.59 -15.86
C VAL A 192 14.61 0.99 -14.71
N LEU A 193 13.83 2.04 -14.90
CA LEU A 193 12.75 2.38 -13.98
C LEU A 193 11.73 1.22 -13.93
N PRO A 194 11.27 0.81 -12.73
CA PRO A 194 10.32 -0.27 -12.59
C PRO A 194 9.01 0.05 -13.33
N VAL A 195 8.57 -0.91 -14.15
CA VAL A 195 7.36 -0.82 -15.00
C VAL A 195 6.08 -0.63 -14.18
N THR A 196 6.10 -1.04 -12.92
CA THR A 196 5.00 -0.85 -11.98
C THR A 196 5.51 -0.10 -10.76
N ALA A 197 4.66 0.75 -10.19
CA ALA A 197 4.91 1.38 -8.89
C ALA A 197 5.03 0.38 -7.73
N SER A 198 5.07 -0.94 -7.99
CA SER A 198 4.72 -1.94 -7.01
C SER A 198 5.80 -2.43 -6.06
N LYS A 199 6.99 -1.83 -6.11
CA LYS A 199 8.14 -2.17 -5.26
C LYS A 199 8.98 -0.94 -4.92
N VAL A 200 8.30 0.10 -4.43
CA VAL A 200 9.00 1.19 -3.77
C VAL A 200 9.32 0.70 -2.36
N ASP A 201 10.62 0.52 -2.10
CA ASP A 201 11.11 0.04 -0.82
C ASP A 201 11.34 1.19 0.16
N GLU A 202 11.83 2.34 -0.33
CA GLU A 202 11.99 3.55 0.46
C GLU A 202 11.23 4.75 -0.14
N ALA A 203 10.34 5.34 0.65
CA ALA A 203 9.65 6.57 0.31
C ALA A 203 9.13 7.30 1.54
N CYS A 204 8.91 8.60 1.40
CA CYS A 204 8.30 9.44 2.40
C CYS A 204 7.23 10.31 1.74
N LEU A 205 6.05 10.35 2.35
CA LEU A 205 4.97 11.28 2.04
C LEU A 205 4.80 12.24 3.20
N ILE A 206 4.82 13.54 2.90
CA ILE A 206 4.81 14.61 3.89
C ILE A 206 3.63 15.52 3.59
N PRO A 207 2.50 15.42 4.32
CA PRO A 207 1.46 16.43 4.31
C PRO A 207 2.01 17.75 4.85
N TYR A 208 1.51 18.87 4.35
CA TYR A 208 2.00 20.19 4.79
C TYR A 208 1.47 20.60 6.16
N ASP A 209 0.26 20.16 6.48
CA ASP A 209 -0.43 20.49 7.74
C ASP A 209 -1.52 19.45 8.05
N PRO A 210 -1.46 18.72 9.18
CA PRO A 210 -0.31 18.59 10.06
C PRO A 210 0.83 17.82 9.37
N MET A 211 2.08 18.11 9.75
CA MET A 211 3.28 17.55 9.12
C MET A 211 3.67 16.17 9.66
N VAL A 212 2.70 15.24 9.71
CA VAL A 212 2.92 13.84 10.11
C VAL A 212 3.34 13.04 8.87
N LEU A 213 4.58 12.54 8.87
CA LEU A 213 5.13 11.85 7.71
C LEU A 213 4.57 10.43 7.60
N HIS A 214 4.50 9.90 6.39
CA HIS A 214 4.25 8.48 6.13
C HIS A 214 5.46 7.87 5.41
N ILE A 215 6.12 6.90 6.03
CA ILE A 215 7.42 6.39 5.61
C ILE A 215 7.33 4.91 5.23
N LEU A 216 7.85 4.58 4.05
CA LEU A 216 8.22 3.22 3.67
C LEU A 216 9.73 3.12 3.76
N GLU A 217 10.22 2.06 4.36
CA GLU A 217 11.65 1.80 4.45
C GLU A 217 11.94 0.32 4.68
N LYS A 218 13.14 -0.08 4.30
CA LYS A 218 13.73 -1.37 4.64
C LYS A 218 15.01 -1.18 5.42
N PRO A 219 15.34 -2.13 6.30
CA PRO A 219 16.64 -2.16 6.92
C PRO A 219 17.73 -2.43 5.89
N HIS A 220 18.86 -1.75 6.07
CA HIS A 220 20.08 -1.94 5.29
C HIS A 220 21.29 -1.95 6.22
N MET A 221 22.39 -2.55 5.78
CA MET A 221 23.65 -2.50 6.51
C MET A 221 24.26 -1.10 6.40
N VAL A 222 24.32 -0.39 7.53
CA VAL A 222 25.03 0.88 7.66
C VAL A 222 26.22 0.64 8.57
N GLY A 223 27.43 0.67 8.00
CA GLY A 223 28.62 0.11 8.66
C GLY A 223 28.43 -1.40 8.96
N ASN A 224 28.30 -1.76 10.23
CA ASN A 224 28.11 -3.15 10.67
C ASN A 224 26.74 -3.39 11.35
N GLU A 225 25.82 -2.44 11.29
CA GLU A 225 24.53 -2.52 11.96
C GLU A 225 23.37 -2.41 10.97
N GLU A 226 22.38 -3.28 11.14
CA GLU A 226 21.14 -3.25 10.39
C GLU A 226 20.32 -2.02 10.81
N THR A 227 20.17 -1.06 9.90
CA THR A 227 19.64 0.27 10.20
C THR A 227 18.54 0.67 9.23
N LEU A 228 17.45 1.19 9.78
CA LEU A 228 16.42 1.94 9.05
C LEU A 228 16.98 3.34 8.70
N TYR A 229 17.89 3.38 7.72
CA TYR A 229 18.66 4.58 7.41
C TYR A 229 17.80 5.74 6.90
N PHE A 230 16.68 5.42 6.25
CA PHE A 230 15.81 6.41 5.62
C PHE A 230 15.11 7.27 6.67
N SER A 231 14.52 6.67 7.71
CA SER A 231 13.97 7.42 8.85
C SER A 231 15.07 7.96 9.78
N LYS A 232 16.03 7.12 10.21
CA LYS A 232 16.97 7.48 11.29
C LYS A 232 18.07 8.45 10.87
N ILE A 233 18.58 8.35 9.65
CA ILE A 233 19.77 9.11 9.19
C ILE A 233 19.38 10.18 8.17
N PHE A 234 18.56 9.83 7.17
CA PHE A 234 18.20 10.77 6.12
C PHE A 234 17.14 11.77 6.58
N LEU A 235 16.01 11.29 7.09
CA LEU A 235 14.90 12.16 7.51
C LEU A 235 15.09 12.69 8.93
N GLU A 236 15.80 11.95 9.79
CA GLU A 236 15.96 12.25 11.22
C GLU A 236 14.58 12.34 11.89
N CYS A 237 13.86 11.22 11.93
CA CYS A 237 12.50 11.13 12.49
C CYS A 237 12.27 9.86 13.31
N GLU A 238 11.29 9.92 14.20
CA GLU A 238 10.80 8.78 14.98
C GLU A 238 9.55 8.20 14.32
N THR A 239 9.52 6.87 14.15
CA THR A 239 8.43 6.14 13.49
C THR A 239 7.54 5.41 14.49
N GLU A 240 6.25 5.37 14.19
CA GLU A 240 5.27 4.53 14.86
C GLU A 240 5.06 3.21 14.10
N ILE A 241 4.32 2.28 14.69
CA ILE A 241 3.96 1.03 14.03
C ILE A 241 3.02 1.31 12.85
N SER A 242 3.26 0.66 11.70
CA SER A 242 2.36 0.80 10.55
C SER A 242 1.03 0.06 10.78
N LYS A 243 -0.01 0.48 10.04
CA LYS A 243 -1.34 -0.18 10.03
C LYS A 243 -1.23 -1.67 9.71
N LYS A 244 -0.35 -2.02 8.76
CA LYS A 244 -0.07 -3.41 8.37
C LYS A 244 0.63 -4.20 9.49
N GLU A 245 1.69 -3.65 10.08
CA GLU A 245 2.41 -4.32 11.18
C GLU A 245 1.50 -4.50 12.40
N ALA A 246 0.63 -3.53 12.69
CA ALA A 246 -0.31 -3.63 13.80
C ALA A 246 -1.36 -4.74 13.57
N ALA A 247 -1.92 -4.80 12.36
CA ALA A 247 -2.78 -5.89 11.92
C ALA A 247 -2.10 -7.27 12.02
N GLU A 248 -0.85 -7.39 11.58
CA GLU A 248 -0.06 -8.63 11.65
C GLU A 248 0.19 -9.06 13.11
N LYS A 249 0.57 -8.13 13.98
CA LYS A 249 0.74 -8.41 15.42
C LYS A 249 -0.55 -8.86 16.10
N ILE A 250 -1.69 -8.24 15.77
CA ILE A 250 -2.99 -8.65 16.33
C ILE A 250 -3.29 -10.11 15.95
N MET A 251 -3.04 -10.49 14.70
CA MET A 251 -3.23 -11.86 14.22
C MET A 251 -2.31 -12.85 14.94
N GLU A 252 -1.03 -12.51 15.11
CA GLU A 252 -0.04 -13.33 15.82
C GLU A 252 -0.42 -13.54 17.29
N ILE A 253 -0.74 -12.46 18.02
CA ILE A 253 -1.14 -12.53 19.44
C ILE A 253 -2.40 -13.39 19.59
N ALA A 254 -3.39 -13.20 18.72
CA ALA A 254 -4.61 -13.98 18.77
C ALA A 254 -4.38 -15.48 18.47
N GLU A 255 -3.46 -15.82 17.56
CA GLU A 255 -3.08 -17.22 17.30
C GLU A 255 -2.42 -17.86 18.54
N GLU A 256 -1.58 -17.11 19.26
CA GLU A 256 -0.97 -17.58 20.50
C GLU A 256 -2.02 -17.83 21.59
N VAL A 257 -2.94 -16.89 21.81
CA VAL A 257 -4.04 -17.04 22.78
C VAL A 257 -4.96 -18.19 22.37
N ASN A 258 -5.27 -18.34 21.08
CA ASN A 258 -6.06 -19.45 20.54
C ASN A 258 -5.40 -20.81 20.80
N THR A 259 -4.08 -20.88 20.67
CA THR A 259 -3.31 -22.10 20.92
C THR A 259 -3.33 -22.49 22.40
N LYS A 260 -3.18 -21.50 23.30
CA LYS A 260 -3.17 -21.72 24.76
C LYS A 260 -4.53 -22.11 25.33
N HIS A 261 -5.59 -21.39 24.94
CA HIS A 261 -6.91 -21.51 25.57
C HIS A 261 -7.90 -22.40 24.82
N PHE A 262 -7.69 -22.62 23.52
CA PHE A 262 -8.68 -23.26 22.64
C PHE A 262 -8.10 -24.34 21.73
N SER A 263 -6.87 -24.80 22.00
CA SER A 263 -6.20 -25.87 21.24
C SER A 263 -6.21 -25.62 19.72
N ARG A 264 -5.97 -24.37 19.31
CA ARG A 264 -5.94 -23.92 17.90
C ARG A 264 -7.28 -24.10 17.17
N ASN A 265 -8.36 -23.58 17.76
CA ASN A 265 -9.67 -23.57 17.14
C ASN A 265 -9.67 -22.72 15.85
N LEU A 266 -9.92 -23.35 14.70
CA LEU A 266 -9.89 -22.70 13.38
C LEU A 266 -10.94 -21.60 13.22
N GLU A 267 -12.05 -21.65 13.97
CA GLU A 267 -13.08 -20.61 13.92
C GLU A 267 -12.57 -19.28 14.49
N MET A 268 -11.62 -19.31 15.42
CA MET A 268 -11.14 -18.12 16.11
C MET A 268 -10.44 -17.14 15.17
N GLU A 269 -9.65 -17.63 14.22
CA GLU A 269 -9.00 -16.77 13.22
C GLU A 269 -10.04 -16.07 12.33
N ALA A 270 -11.09 -16.79 11.93
CA ALA A 270 -12.16 -16.20 11.13
C ALA A 270 -13.00 -15.20 11.93
N ARG A 271 -13.27 -15.49 13.22
CA ARG A 271 -13.92 -14.55 14.15
C ARG A 271 -13.10 -13.28 14.30
N LEU A 272 -11.79 -13.39 14.51
CA LEU A 272 -10.88 -12.25 14.58
C LEU A 272 -10.91 -11.39 13.32
N LYS A 273 -10.83 -12.02 12.14
CA LYS A 273 -10.90 -11.30 10.86
C LYS A 273 -12.20 -10.51 10.70
N CYS A 274 -13.33 -11.10 11.09
CA CYS A 274 -14.60 -10.40 11.04
C CYS A 274 -14.68 -9.30 12.10
N ALA A 275 -14.21 -9.55 13.33
CA ALA A 275 -14.16 -8.54 14.38
C ALA A 275 -13.31 -7.34 13.97
N LEU A 276 -12.16 -7.56 13.32
CA LEU A 276 -11.35 -6.47 12.76
C LEU A 276 -12.14 -5.65 11.73
N ILE A 277 -12.93 -6.29 10.86
CA ILE A 277 -13.77 -5.59 9.85
C ILE A 277 -14.92 -4.81 10.51
N GLU A 278 -15.61 -5.44 11.46
CA GLU A 278 -16.85 -4.93 12.06
C GLU A 278 -16.59 -3.84 13.10
N GLU A 279 -15.50 -3.96 13.88
CA GLU A 279 -15.11 -3.01 14.92
C GLU A 279 -14.25 -1.85 14.39
N THR A 280 -13.88 -1.86 13.09
CA THR A 280 -13.28 -0.68 12.45
C THR A 280 -14.39 0.32 12.11
N ILE A 281 -14.45 1.40 12.87
CA ILE A 281 -15.47 2.45 12.77
C ILE A 281 -14.87 3.67 12.09
N ASP A 282 -15.63 4.25 11.16
CA ASP A 282 -15.36 5.54 10.54
C ASP A 282 -16.26 6.56 11.22
N ASP A 283 -15.68 7.49 11.98
CA ASP A 283 -16.41 8.57 12.66
C ASP A 283 -16.48 9.87 11.83
N GLY A 284 -15.92 9.85 10.62
CA GLY A 284 -15.84 10.98 9.70
C GLY A 284 -14.55 11.80 9.80
N GLU A 285 -13.77 11.65 10.88
CA GLU A 285 -12.45 12.27 11.05
C GLU A 285 -11.34 11.24 10.91
N GLU A 286 -11.46 10.09 11.58
CA GLU A 286 -10.50 8.99 11.52
C GLU A 286 -11.20 7.62 11.48
N GLU A 287 -10.55 6.65 10.84
CA GLU A 287 -10.97 5.25 10.87
C GLU A 287 -10.22 4.53 12.00
N THR A 288 -10.93 4.17 13.07
CA THR A 288 -10.34 3.65 14.31
C THR A 288 -10.92 2.30 14.73
N LEU A 289 -10.12 1.55 15.51
CA LEU A 289 -10.48 0.25 16.07
C LEU A 289 -10.05 0.17 17.53
N VAL A 290 -10.98 -0.21 18.42
CA VAL A 290 -10.73 -0.40 19.85
C VAL A 290 -10.40 -1.87 20.12
N LEU A 291 -9.20 -2.16 20.64
CA LEU A 291 -8.76 -3.53 20.88
C LEU A 291 -9.65 -4.30 21.86
N ASP A 292 -10.19 -3.63 22.88
CA ASP A 292 -11.09 -4.25 23.86
C ASP A 292 -12.37 -4.77 23.21
N ASN A 293 -12.92 -4.06 22.22
CA ASN A 293 -14.11 -4.51 21.49
C ASN A 293 -13.79 -5.76 20.65
N VAL A 294 -12.62 -5.77 19.99
CA VAL A 294 -12.15 -6.95 19.24
C VAL A 294 -11.98 -8.14 20.17
N ALA A 295 -11.30 -7.95 21.32
CA ALA A 295 -11.10 -9.00 22.30
C ALA A 295 -12.44 -9.55 22.84
N GLN A 296 -13.39 -8.66 23.13
CA GLN A 296 -14.73 -9.04 23.58
C GLN A 296 -15.47 -9.88 22.53
N ARG A 297 -15.38 -9.51 21.26
CA ARG A 297 -16.06 -10.20 20.16
C ARG A 297 -15.43 -11.55 19.81
N VAL A 298 -14.11 -11.66 19.95
CA VAL A 298 -13.38 -12.89 19.60
C VAL A 298 -13.48 -13.93 20.72
N PHE A 299 -13.31 -13.50 21.97
CA PHE A 299 -13.16 -14.41 23.10
C PHE A 299 -14.39 -14.47 24.02
N GLU A 300 -15.44 -13.69 23.76
CA GLU A 300 -16.76 -13.65 24.42
C GLU A 300 -16.79 -14.12 25.89
N GLU A 301 -16.91 -15.43 26.09
CA GLU A 301 -17.12 -16.11 27.38
C GLU A 301 -15.84 -16.36 28.20
N ASN A 302 -14.65 -16.19 27.60
CA ASN A 302 -13.36 -16.47 28.25
C ASN A 302 -12.65 -15.17 28.68
N GLU A 303 -12.91 -14.74 29.91
CA GLU A 303 -12.29 -13.55 30.52
C GLU A 303 -10.75 -13.66 30.65
N GLU A 304 -10.24 -14.87 30.85
CA GLU A 304 -8.80 -15.13 30.96
C GLU A 304 -8.11 -14.91 29.60
N ALA A 305 -8.66 -15.48 28.53
CA ALA A 305 -8.16 -15.28 27.16
C ALA A 305 -8.23 -13.80 26.73
N ARG A 306 -9.30 -13.08 27.11
CA ARG A 306 -9.40 -11.63 26.86
C ARG A 306 -8.30 -10.85 27.55
N SER A 307 -8.10 -11.12 28.84
CA SER A 307 -7.10 -10.42 29.66
C SER A 307 -5.68 -10.71 29.14
N GLU A 308 -5.42 -11.95 28.74
CA GLU A 308 -4.12 -12.33 28.14
C GLU A 308 -3.91 -11.66 26.78
N PHE A 309 -4.91 -11.65 25.89
CA PHE A 309 -4.83 -10.98 24.59
C PHE A 309 -4.50 -9.48 24.73
N ILE A 310 -5.21 -8.77 25.61
CA ILE A 310 -4.98 -7.34 25.86
C ILE A 310 -3.61 -7.11 26.51
N GLY A 311 -3.24 -7.94 27.48
CA GLY A 311 -1.93 -7.85 28.15
C GLY A 311 -0.77 -8.06 27.18
N MET A 312 -0.88 -9.04 26.28
CA MET A 312 0.11 -9.29 25.23
C MET A 312 0.17 -8.15 24.21
N ALA A 313 -0.98 -7.63 23.77
CA ALA A 313 -1.04 -6.50 22.84
C ALA A 313 -0.32 -5.26 23.38
N GLN A 314 -0.55 -4.94 24.66
CA GLN A 314 0.14 -3.84 25.34
C GLN A 314 1.67 -4.08 25.43
N GLN A 315 2.09 -5.30 25.78
CA GLN A 315 3.51 -5.66 25.85
C GLN A 315 4.20 -5.60 24.48
N SER A 316 3.49 -5.89 23.39
CA SER A 316 3.98 -5.80 22.01
C SER A 316 3.99 -4.37 21.46
N GLY A 317 3.58 -3.37 22.26
CA GLY A 317 3.56 -1.96 21.90
C GLY A 317 2.36 -1.55 21.04
N LEU A 318 1.28 -2.33 21.02
CA LEU A 318 0.04 -1.92 20.34
C LEU A 318 -0.73 -0.91 21.20
N PRO A 319 -1.19 0.21 20.64
CA PRO A 319 -2.04 1.15 21.35
C PRO A 319 -3.44 0.54 21.56
N PRO A 320 -4.18 0.94 22.62
CA PRO A 320 -5.54 0.46 22.86
C PRO A 320 -6.53 0.82 21.73
N ILE A 321 -6.27 1.94 21.05
CA ILE A 321 -7.02 2.42 19.89
C ILE A 321 -6.06 2.46 18.70
N LEU A 322 -6.39 1.74 17.63
CA LEU A 322 -5.61 1.70 16.40
C LEU A 322 -6.26 2.54 15.32
N LYS A 323 -5.44 3.17 14.47
CA LYS A 323 -5.88 3.77 13.20
C LYS A 323 -5.74 2.73 12.10
N LEU A 324 -6.86 2.17 11.63
CA LEU A 324 -6.87 1.14 10.59
C LEU A 324 -7.83 1.53 9.48
N ASP A 325 -7.34 1.51 8.23
CA ASP A 325 -8.19 1.91 7.11
C ASP A 325 -9.23 0.80 6.82
N LYS A 326 -10.51 1.13 6.83
CA LYS A 326 -11.62 0.22 6.54
C LYS A 326 -11.47 -0.44 5.16
N PRO A 327 -11.08 0.27 4.07
CA PRO A 327 -10.78 -0.40 2.80
C PRO A 327 -9.61 -1.39 2.88
N PHE A 328 -8.60 -1.13 3.72
CA PHE A 328 -7.48 -2.04 3.95
C PHE A 328 -7.96 -3.30 4.69
N VAL A 329 -8.62 -3.12 5.83
CA VAL A 329 -9.14 -4.20 6.69
C VAL A 329 -10.10 -5.09 5.89
N GLN A 330 -11.04 -4.51 5.14
CA GLN A 330 -11.95 -5.26 4.27
C GLN A 330 -11.21 -6.05 3.18
N ARG A 331 -10.18 -5.49 2.57
CA ARG A 331 -9.43 -6.20 1.52
C ARG A 331 -8.60 -7.34 2.11
N GLU A 332 -7.97 -7.11 3.25
CA GLU A 332 -7.04 -8.04 3.89
C GLU A 332 -7.76 -9.21 4.55
N PHE A 333 -8.83 -8.93 5.30
CA PHE A 333 -9.45 -9.90 6.20
C PHE A 333 -10.74 -10.51 5.70
N LYS A 334 -11.30 -10.04 4.56
CA LYS A 334 -12.56 -10.58 4.01
C LYS A 334 -12.48 -12.03 3.57
N ILE A 335 -11.29 -12.51 3.22
CA ILE A 335 -11.10 -13.87 2.72
C ILE A 335 -10.25 -14.68 3.70
N GLN A 336 -10.82 -15.80 4.14
CA GLN A 336 -10.12 -16.84 4.88
C GLN A 336 -9.61 -17.91 3.91
N ARG A 337 -8.38 -18.37 4.15
CA ARG A 337 -7.74 -19.46 3.39
C ARG A 337 -7.33 -20.56 4.35
N PHE A 338 -7.70 -21.79 4.03
CA PHE A 338 -7.27 -22.99 4.74
C PHE A 338 -6.53 -23.91 3.79
N LYS A 339 -5.48 -24.56 4.30
CA LYS A 339 -4.74 -25.60 3.62
C LYS A 339 -4.61 -26.80 4.56
N ALA A 340 -5.18 -27.93 4.16
CA ALA A 340 -5.03 -29.18 4.87
C ALA A 340 -3.70 -29.87 4.50
N ASP A 341 -3.25 -30.77 5.37
CA ASP A 341 -2.05 -31.60 5.21
C ASP A 341 -2.09 -32.48 3.95
N ASN A 342 -3.28 -32.94 3.57
CA ASN A 342 -3.52 -33.70 2.35
C ASN A 342 -3.56 -32.84 1.07
N GLY A 343 -3.30 -31.53 1.17
CA GLY A 343 -3.24 -30.61 0.04
C GLY A 343 -4.57 -29.98 -0.38
N ILE A 344 -5.68 -30.25 0.32
CA ILE A 344 -6.95 -29.55 0.08
C ILE A 344 -6.80 -28.08 0.48
N GLU A 345 -7.15 -27.18 -0.43
CA GLU A 345 -7.17 -25.73 -0.18
C GLU A 345 -8.62 -25.21 -0.27
N LEU A 346 -9.05 -24.47 0.74
CA LEU A 346 -10.36 -23.83 0.81
C LEU A 346 -10.17 -22.31 0.92
N LYS A 347 -10.81 -21.56 0.03
CA LYS A 347 -10.84 -20.10 0.04
C LYS A 347 -12.28 -19.62 0.09
N CYS A 348 -12.68 -18.97 1.17
CA CYS A 348 -14.05 -18.50 1.36
C CYS A 348 -14.10 -17.17 2.13
N PRO A 349 -15.21 -16.42 2.04
CA PRO A 349 -15.43 -15.24 2.87
C PRO A 349 -15.37 -15.59 4.36
N SER A 350 -14.66 -14.78 5.15
CA SER A 350 -14.46 -15.01 6.58
C SER A 350 -15.77 -15.07 7.37
N GLU A 351 -16.77 -14.29 6.97
CA GLU A 351 -18.11 -14.27 7.56
C GLU A 351 -18.82 -15.64 7.52
N LEU A 352 -18.52 -16.50 6.53
CA LEU A 352 -19.18 -17.80 6.41
C LEU A 352 -18.79 -18.78 7.53
N PHE A 353 -17.66 -18.57 8.20
CA PHE A 353 -17.24 -19.38 9.34
C PHE A 353 -18.03 -19.08 10.62
N GLN A 354 -18.72 -17.95 10.66
CA GLN A 354 -19.62 -17.62 11.76
C GLN A 354 -21.06 -18.08 11.49
N ASN A 355 -21.31 -18.70 10.34
CA ASN A 355 -22.63 -19.18 9.96
C ASN A 355 -22.66 -20.72 9.94
N PRO A 356 -23.19 -21.38 10.99
CA PRO A 356 -23.28 -22.84 11.07
C PRO A 356 -24.10 -23.50 9.96
N ASP A 357 -24.97 -22.73 9.28
CA ASP A 357 -25.77 -23.17 8.13
C ASP A 357 -24.99 -23.09 6.81
N ALA A 358 -23.83 -22.42 6.78
CA ALA A 358 -22.94 -22.36 5.63
C ALA A 358 -21.72 -23.26 5.83
N ILE A 359 -20.99 -23.09 6.93
CA ILE A 359 -19.79 -23.86 7.27
C ILE A 359 -19.91 -24.29 8.74
N SER A 360 -19.76 -25.58 9.01
CA SER A 360 -19.60 -26.07 10.39
C SER A 360 -18.28 -26.78 10.55
N ILE A 361 -17.51 -26.36 11.57
CA ILE A 361 -16.23 -26.96 11.93
C ILE A 361 -16.42 -27.77 13.20
N THR A 362 -15.72 -28.90 13.29
CA THR A 362 -15.67 -29.71 14.50
C THR A 362 -14.24 -30.16 14.70
N ASN A 363 -13.64 -29.69 15.79
CA ASN A 363 -12.32 -30.11 16.24
C ASN A 363 -12.46 -31.35 17.12
N HIS A 364 -11.75 -32.42 16.80
CA HIS A 364 -11.78 -33.68 17.54
C HIS A 364 -10.63 -33.75 18.53
N SER A 365 -10.80 -34.55 19.59
CA SER A 365 -9.77 -34.74 20.63
C SER A 365 -8.51 -35.44 20.12
N ASP A 366 -8.58 -36.13 18.98
CA ASP A 366 -7.44 -36.76 18.31
C ASP A 366 -6.65 -35.79 17.42
N GLY A 367 -7.03 -34.50 17.41
CA GLY A 367 -6.39 -33.45 16.61
C GLY A 367 -6.89 -33.36 15.17
N THR A 368 -7.82 -34.23 14.75
CA THR A 368 -8.44 -34.12 13.42
C THR A 368 -9.51 -33.04 13.41
N VAL A 369 -9.78 -32.48 12.22
CA VAL A 369 -10.79 -31.44 12.01
C VAL A 369 -11.76 -31.91 10.94
N THR A 370 -13.05 -31.81 11.22
CA THR A 370 -14.11 -32.00 10.23
C THR A 370 -14.69 -30.64 9.83
N ILE A 371 -14.67 -30.35 8.52
CA ILE A 371 -15.30 -29.16 7.95
C ILE A 371 -16.45 -29.61 7.05
N ILE A 372 -17.66 -29.14 7.32
CA ILE A 372 -18.86 -29.45 6.54
C ILE A 372 -19.35 -28.16 5.87
N LEU A 373 -19.41 -28.18 4.54
CA LEU A 373 -20.01 -27.12 3.74
C LEU A 373 -21.49 -27.47 3.49
N LYS A 374 -22.39 -26.57 3.85
CA LYS A 374 -23.85 -26.78 3.81
C LYS A 374 -24.51 -25.81 2.83
N ASN A 375 -25.74 -26.14 2.42
CA ASN A 375 -26.61 -25.28 1.63
C ASN A 375 -26.03 -24.80 0.27
N LEU A 376 -25.20 -25.62 -0.36
CA LEU A 376 -24.66 -25.37 -1.70
C LEU A 376 -25.67 -25.77 -2.79
N ARG A 377 -26.12 -24.82 -3.61
CA ARG A 377 -27.06 -25.09 -4.72
C ARG A 377 -26.38 -25.51 -6.02
N ARG A 378 -25.24 -24.89 -6.33
CA ARG A 378 -24.47 -25.12 -7.56
C ARG A 378 -22.98 -25.00 -7.23
N VAL A 379 -22.19 -25.96 -7.70
CA VAL A 379 -20.74 -26.01 -7.51
C VAL A 379 -20.11 -26.13 -8.89
N ASP A 380 -19.36 -25.10 -9.29
CA ASP A 380 -18.61 -25.08 -10.55
C ASP A 380 -17.10 -25.04 -10.23
N LEU A 381 -16.27 -25.61 -11.11
CA LEU A 381 -14.81 -25.52 -11.00
C LEU A 381 -14.34 -24.13 -11.48
N ILE A 382 -13.44 -23.49 -10.73
CA ILE A 382 -12.89 -22.15 -11.02
C ILE A 382 -11.54 -22.26 -11.70
#